data_AF-A0A165S2H6-F1
#
_entry.id   AF-A0A165S2H6-F1
#
_cell.length_a   1.000
_cell.length_b   1.000
_cell.length_c   1.000
_cell.angle_alpha   90.00
_cell.angle_beta   90.00
_cell.angle_gamma   90.00
#
_symmetry.space_group_name_H-M   'P 1'
#
loop_
_entity.id
_entity.type
_entity.pdbx_description
1 polymer ?
#
loop_
_entity_poly.entity_id
_entity_poly.type
_entity_poly.pdbx_seq_one_letter_code
_entity_poly.pdbx_strand_id
1 'polypeptide(L)'
;MARRVLNALESLPVELIADILGELDLSSLVTVSYVSNRLRAISSEPSLNPWRRPILRTLQNPVQQYDPALRHLGVRTTVPRNNFVEILSIARANYLLFEASLPNLKDSEWEECFRRRFLPSWAKVKKEGATWKEAFVKVLYRIWHRTTTACTHEEAWTDYVVLNRNGTANQLNSTSRGFDPLTIFEQMRIQNDLMQFQPRIRVVVEFADARVLAIGVLSKPRTSFGVNHLAKALLHPSGIDGDIPTKLPSLDIPSDESDGEQDHIINLPLRTGALGEARATETYRHLSHPLPTLPYENYPFFTPSGEDLRWLVEGDLEEGGMQWMWGMMLVAQLIGQNTKPPFGAPPPLDLDLVEGMSRSHYASLTFDDLKTIAPWIEPSKWIEGAGLGHDE
;
A
#
# COMPACT_ATOMS: atom_id res chain seq x y z
N MET A 1 52.87 -27.42 -18.23
CA MET A 1 51.98 -27.65 -17.07
C MET A 1 51.18 -26.37 -16.86
N ALA A 2 49.99 -26.26 -17.47
CA ALA A 2 49.19 -25.03 -17.40
C ALA A 2 48.60 -24.90 -15.99
N ARG A 3 48.96 -23.82 -15.29
CA ARG A 3 48.44 -23.48 -13.96
C ARG A 3 46.95 -23.21 -14.13
N ARG A 4 46.10 -24.13 -13.67
CA ARG A 4 44.64 -23.95 -13.66
C ARG A 4 44.38 -22.77 -12.73
N VAL A 5 44.12 -21.59 -13.29
CA VAL A 5 43.65 -20.45 -12.51
C VAL A 5 42.32 -20.90 -11.91
N LEU A 6 42.31 -21.15 -10.60
CA LEU A 6 41.07 -21.41 -9.90
C LEU A 6 40.21 -20.16 -10.08
N ASN A 7 39.07 -20.29 -10.77
CA ASN A 7 38.09 -19.21 -10.81
C ASN A 7 37.67 -18.96 -9.36
N ALA A 8 38.13 -17.84 -8.78
CA ALA A 8 37.91 -17.52 -7.38
C ALA A 8 36.40 -17.51 -7.02
N LEU A 9 35.56 -17.10 -7.98
CA LEU A 9 34.10 -17.16 -7.85
C LEU A 9 33.57 -18.60 -7.74
N GLU A 10 34.16 -19.55 -8.48
CA GLU A 10 33.81 -20.96 -8.42
C GLU A 10 34.37 -21.68 -7.18
N SER A 11 35.15 -21.02 -6.33
CA SER A 11 35.51 -21.58 -5.01
C SER A 11 34.55 -21.16 -3.89
N LEU A 12 33.66 -20.20 -4.13
CA LEU A 12 32.73 -19.71 -3.10
C LEU A 12 31.57 -20.70 -2.84
N PRO A 13 30.98 -20.69 -1.64
CA PRO A 13 29.67 -21.29 -1.36
C PRO A 13 28.56 -20.77 -2.29
N VAL A 14 27.55 -21.59 -2.55
CA VAL A 14 26.48 -21.25 -3.51
C VAL A 14 25.60 -20.11 -3.04
N GLU A 15 25.46 -19.94 -1.73
CA GLU A 15 24.73 -18.88 -1.06
C GLU A 15 25.42 -17.53 -1.32
N LEU A 16 26.73 -17.45 -1.12
CA LEU A 16 27.50 -16.23 -1.39
C LEU A 16 27.51 -15.88 -2.88
N ILE A 17 27.55 -16.87 -3.77
CA ILE A 17 27.43 -16.62 -5.20
C ILE A 17 26.04 -16.06 -5.50
N ALA A 18 24.96 -16.64 -4.94
CA ALA A 18 23.61 -16.13 -5.14
C ALA A 18 23.45 -14.69 -4.62
N ASP A 19 24.01 -14.37 -3.46
CA ASP A 19 24.01 -13.01 -2.92
C ASP A 19 24.75 -12.02 -3.84
N ILE A 20 25.93 -12.39 -4.36
CA ILE A 20 26.68 -11.58 -5.34
C ILE A 20 25.86 -11.39 -6.62
N LEU A 21 25.22 -12.45 -7.11
CA LEU A 21 24.37 -12.39 -8.29
C LEU A 21 23.14 -11.49 -8.07
N GLY A 22 22.62 -11.43 -6.85
CA GLY A 22 21.51 -10.56 -6.46
C GLY A 22 21.83 -9.06 -6.47
N GLU A 23 23.12 -8.69 -6.48
CA GLU A 23 23.55 -7.30 -6.61
C GLU A 23 23.63 -6.81 -8.06
N LEU A 24 23.62 -7.71 -9.04
CA LEU A 24 23.64 -7.37 -10.46
C LEU A 24 22.33 -6.74 -10.94
N ASP A 25 22.39 -5.92 -11.99
CA ASP A 25 21.21 -5.53 -12.76
C ASP A 25 20.62 -6.73 -13.51
N LEU A 26 19.36 -6.64 -13.95
CA LEU A 26 18.68 -7.78 -14.57
C LEU A 26 19.35 -8.21 -15.87
N SER A 27 19.81 -7.26 -16.69
CA SER A 27 20.50 -7.57 -17.94
C SER A 27 21.81 -8.33 -17.72
N SER A 28 22.62 -7.90 -16.75
CA SER A 28 23.84 -8.60 -16.34
C SER A 28 23.54 -9.97 -15.73
N LEU A 29 22.56 -10.08 -14.84
CA LEU A 29 22.18 -11.36 -14.24
C LEU A 29 21.69 -12.38 -15.28
N VAL A 30 20.90 -11.92 -16.26
CA VAL A 30 20.54 -12.73 -17.42
C VAL A 30 21.79 -13.24 -18.10
N THR A 31 22.74 -12.39 -18.44
CA THR A 31 23.97 -12.82 -19.14
C THR A 31 24.76 -13.84 -18.30
N VAL A 32 25.01 -13.53 -17.02
CA VAL A 32 25.81 -14.35 -16.11
C VAL A 32 25.19 -15.73 -15.86
N SER A 33 23.84 -15.82 -15.82
CA SER A 33 23.13 -17.10 -15.65
C SER A 33 23.35 -18.11 -16.80
N TYR A 34 23.92 -17.68 -17.93
CA TYR A 34 24.26 -18.54 -19.07
C TYR A 34 25.77 -18.74 -19.27
N VAL A 35 26.62 -18.12 -18.43
CA VAL A 35 28.09 -18.21 -18.57
C VAL A 35 28.63 -19.59 -18.17
N SER A 36 28.05 -20.23 -17.15
CA SER A 36 28.46 -21.57 -16.73
C SER A 36 27.29 -22.41 -16.20
N ASN A 37 27.41 -23.74 -16.25
CA ASN A 37 26.40 -24.66 -15.73
C ASN A 37 26.14 -24.44 -14.24
N ARG A 38 27.19 -24.09 -13.47
CA ARG A 38 27.05 -23.83 -12.04
C ARG A 38 26.27 -22.55 -11.77
N LEU A 39 26.59 -21.46 -12.46
CA LEU A 39 25.86 -20.20 -12.31
C LEU A 39 24.41 -20.36 -12.75
N ARG A 40 24.17 -21.11 -13.84
CA ARG A 40 22.81 -21.49 -14.24
C ARG A 40 22.06 -22.22 -13.14
N ALA A 41 22.68 -23.24 -12.53
CA ALA A 41 22.05 -24.02 -11.46
C ALA A 41 21.70 -23.14 -10.25
N ILE A 42 22.64 -22.30 -9.81
CA ILE A 42 22.44 -21.36 -8.71
C ILE A 42 21.33 -20.36 -9.02
N SER A 43 21.32 -19.78 -10.22
CA SER A 43 20.27 -18.84 -10.64
C SER A 43 18.89 -19.49 -10.75
N SER A 44 18.82 -20.77 -11.11
CA SER A 44 17.55 -21.48 -11.30
C SER A 44 16.97 -22.02 -9.99
N GLU A 45 17.77 -22.04 -8.92
CA GLU A 45 17.41 -22.62 -7.62
C GLU A 45 16.44 -21.69 -6.85
N PRO A 46 15.17 -22.11 -6.61
CA PRO A 46 14.18 -21.26 -5.98
C PRO A 46 14.49 -20.89 -4.52
N SER A 47 15.28 -21.71 -3.82
CA SER A 47 15.69 -21.44 -2.44
C SER A 47 16.74 -20.33 -2.32
N LEU A 48 17.62 -20.19 -3.33
CA LEU A 48 18.65 -19.15 -3.39
C LEU A 48 18.13 -17.86 -4.03
N ASN A 49 17.30 -17.99 -5.07
CA ASN A 49 16.58 -16.94 -5.78
C ASN A 49 17.32 -15.59 -5.92
N PRO A 50 18.47 -15.55 -6.64
CA PRO A 50 19.21 -14.30 -6.84
C PRO A 50 18.45 -13.26 -7.66
N TRP A 51 17.33 -13.63 -8.29
CA TRP A 51 16.51 -12.74 -9.12
C TRP A 51 15.65 -11.76 -8.31
N ARG A 52 15.29 -12.11 -7.07
CA ARG A 52 14.31 -11.34 -6.28
C ARG A 52 14.74 -9.87 -6.09
N ARG A 53 15.97 -9.63 -5.62
CA ARG A 53 16.49 -8.28 -5.34
C ARG A 53 16.62 -7.43 -6.62
N PRO A 54 17.20 -7.91 -7.74
CA PRO A 54 17.21 -7.17 -9.01
C PRO A 54 15.83 -6.86 -9.58
N ILE A 55 14.89 -7.81 -9.49
CA ILE A 55 13.49 -7.62 -9.92
C ILE A 55 12.86 -6.50 -9.11
N LEU A 56 12.91 -6.57 -7.78
CA LEU A 56 12.31 -5.57 -6.90
C LEU A 56 12.91 -4.17 -7.13
N ARG A 57 14.24 -4.06 -7.23
CA ARG A 57 14.91 -2.79 -7.56
C ARG A 57 14.42 -2.21 -8.89
N THR A 58 14.17 -3.06 -9.88
CA THR A 58 13.67 -2.62 -11.19
C THR A 58 12.21 -2.17 -11.10
N LEU A 59 11.35 -2.91 -10.38
CA LEU A 59 9.93 -2.61 -10.25
C LEU A 59 9.67 -1.35 -9.41
N GLN A 60 10.51 -1.11 -8.41
CA GLN A 60 10.44 0.02 -7.48
C GLN A 60 11.23 1.24 -7.96
N ASN A 61 11.80 1.21 -9.16
CA ASN A 61 12.60 2.32 -9.68
C ASN A 61 11.74 3.59 -9.84
N PRO A 62 12.09 4.71 -9.16
CA PRO A 62 11.33 5.95 -9.21
C PRO A 62 11.29 6.60 -10.60
N VAL A 63 12.28 6.31 -11.45
CA VAL A 63 12.35 6.82 -12.84
C VAL A 63 11.31 6.14 -13.75
N GLN A 64 10.59 5.14 -13.24
CA GLN A 64 9.54 4.39 -13.95
C GLN A 64 9.99 3.79 -15.28
N GLN A 65 11.29 3.52 -15.45
CA GLN A 65 11.83 2.79 -16.58
C GLN A 65 12.30 1.43 -16.10
N TYR A 66 11.66 0.38 -16.63
CA TYR A 66 12.06 -0.98 -16.32
C TYR A 66 13.27 -1.38 -17.18
N ASP A 67 14.12 -2.22 -16.61
CA ASP A 67 15.21 -2.87 -17.34
C ASP A 67 14.62 -3.65 -18.52
N PRO A 68 15.14 -3.47 -19.75
CA PRO A 68 14.66 -4.18 -20.94
C PRO A 68 14.65 -5.71 -20.77
N ALA A 69 15.55 -6.28 -19.96
CA ALA A 69 15.62 -7.70 -19.70
C ALA A 69 14.37 -8.24 -18.98
N LEU A 70 13.66 -7.40 -18.21
CA LEU A 70 12.41 -7.78 -17.53
C LEU A 70 11.35 -8.24 -18.54
N ARG A 71 11.31 -7.64 -19.74
CA ARG A 71 10.30 -7.88 -20.79
C ARG A 71 10.14 -9.35 -21.14
N HIS A 72 11.25 -10.07 -21.23
CA HIS A 72 11.28 -11.47 -21.67
C HIS A 72 11.70 -12.43 -20.55
N LEU A 73 11.58 -12.00 -19.29
CA LEU A 73 11.96 -12.85 -18.17
C LEU A 73 11.08 -14.11 -18.09
N GLY A 74 9.79 -14.00 -18.45
CA GLY A 74 8.80 -15.08 -18.42
C GLY A 74 9.10 -16.32 -19.27
N VAL A 75 9.89 -16.16 -20.33
CA VAL A 75 10.25 -17.26 -21.23
C VAL A 75 11.53 -17.99 -20.81
N ARG A 76 12.25 -17.47 -19.81
CA ARG A 76 13.53 -18.05 -19.35
C ARG A 76 13.29 -19.13 -18.30
N THR A 77 13.86 -20.30 -18.53
CA THR A 77 13.80 -21.43 -17.57
C THR A 77 14.67 -21.21 -16.34
N THR A 78 15.65 -20.31 -16.43
CA THR A 78 16.58 -19.97 -15.35
C THR A 78 15.97 -19.09 -14.26
N VAL A 79 14.74 -18.61 -14.46
CA VAL A 79 14.07 -17.69 -13.55
C VAL A 79 12.99 -18.47 -12.80
N PRO A 80 13.09 -18.61 -11.47
CA PRO A 80 12.08 -19.25 -10.65
C PRO A 80 10.69 -18.64 -10.85
N ARG A 81 9.65 -19.49 -10.93
CA ARG A 81 8.27 -19.08 -11.25
C ARG A 81 7.62 -18.23 -10.16
N ASN A 82 7.98 -18.44 -8.90
CA ASN A 82 7.54 -17.65 -7.75
C ASN A 82 7.83 -16.15 -7.89
N ASN A 83 8.90 -15.76 -8.60
CA ASN A 83 9.19 -14.35 -8.86
C ASN A 83 8.11 -13.64 -9.68
N PHE A 84 7.37 -14.39 -10.50
CA PHE A 84 6.30 -13.79 -11.31
C PHE A 84 5.08 -13.43 -10.50
N VAL A 85 4.85 -14.07 -9.35
CA VAL A 85 3.79 -13.63 -8.44
C VAL A 85 4.06 -12.19 -8.00
N GLU A 86 5.31 -11.88 -7.67
CA GLU A 86 5.72 -10.53 -7.28
C GLU A 86 5.69 -9.53 -8.44
N ILE A 87 6.24 -9.92 -9.62
CA ILE A 87 6.18 -9.07 -10.82
C ILE A 87 4.74 -8.72 -11.18
N LEU A 88 3.85 -9.71 -11.23
CA LEU A 88 2.46 -9.49 -11.60
C LEU A 88 1.71 -8.67 -10.55
N SER A 89 2.10 -8.76 -9.28
CA SER A 89 1.46 -7.99 -8.21
C SER A 89 1.86 -6.51 -8.21
N ILE A 90 3.09 -6.17 -8.62
CA ILE A 90 3.66 -4.82 -8.46
C ILE A 90 3.78 -4.06 -9.80
N ALA A 91 4.05 -4.76 -10.91
CA ALA A 91 4.39 -4.09 -12.16
C ALA A 91 3.23 -3.25 -12.72
N ARG A 92 3.55 -2.19 -13.46
CA ARG A 92 2.55 -1.31 -14.07
C ARG A 92 1.63 -2.05 -15.05
N ALA A 93 0.36 -1.67 -15.07
CA ALA A 93 -0.65 -2.30 -15.92
C ALA A 93 -0.31 -2.22 -17.42
N ASN A 94 0.14 -1.06 -17.91
CA ASN A 94 0.53 -0.90 -19.32
C ASN A 94 1.68 -1.85 -19.72
N TYR A 95 2.68 -1.98 -18.85
CA TYR A 95 3.82 -2.86 -19.09
C TYR A 95 3.37 -4.32 -19.19
N LEU A 96 2.56 -4.78 -18.25
CA LEU A 96 2.07 -6.15 -18.24
C LEU A 96 1.15 -6.48 -19.42
N LEU A 97 0.37 -5.52 -19.90
CA LEU A 97 -0.56 -5.71 -21.03
C LEU A 97 0.13 -5.72 -22.39
N PHE A 98 1.12 -4.85 -22.60
CA PHE A 98 1.63 -4.56 -23.95
C PHE A 98 3.10 -4.90 -24.17
N GLU A 99 3.90 -5.01 -23.10
CA GLU A 99 5.34 -5.18 -23.22
C GLU A 99 5.79 -6.56 -22.72
N ALA A 100 5.31 -6.99 -21.55
CA ALA A 100 5.78 -8.16 -20.84
C ALA A 100 5.36 -9.48 -21.50
N SER A 101 6.28 -10.44 -21.53
CA SER A 101 5.99 -11.83 -21.87
C SER A 101 5.48 -12.55 -20.62
N LEU A 102 4.16 -12.79 -20.56
CA LEU A 102 3.54 -13.43 -19.40
C LEU A 102 4.00 -14.90 -19.26
N PRO A 103 4.38 -15.35 -18.05
CA PRO A 103 4.74 -16.74 -17.79
C PRO A 103 3.54 -17.68 -17.89
N ASN A 104 3.83 -18.99 -18.00
CA ASN A 104 2.84 -20.02 -17.79
C ASN A 104 2.82 -20.39 -16.29
N LEU A 105 1.81 -19.91 -15.57
CA LEU A 105 1.58 -20.16 -14.15
C LEU A 105 0.33 -21.04 -13.95
N LYS A 106 0.30 -21.76 -12.83
CA LYS A 106 -0.88 -22.50 -12.37
C LYS A 106 -2.00 -21.53 -12.00
N ASP A 107 -3.24 -22.00 -12.04
CA ASP A 107 -4.41 -21.17 -11.71
C ASP A 107 -4.35 -20.63 -10.26
N SER A 108 -3.84 -21.41 -9.31
CA SER A 108 -3.60 -20.98 -7.92
C SER A 108 -2.56 -19.88 -7.79
N GLU A 109 -1.55 -19.84 -8.66
CA GLU A 109 -0.55 -18.78 -8.68
C GLU A 109 -1.15 -17.50 -9.29
N TRP A 110 -2.01 -17.62 -10.31
CA TRP A 110 -2.78 -16.49 -10.83
C TRP A 110 -3.77 -15.92 -9.81
N GLU A 111 -4.40 -16.78 -9.01
CA GLU A 111 -5.24 -16.36 -7.88
C GLU A 111 -4.43 -15.54 -6.88
N GLU A 112 -3.24 -16.01 -6.51
CA GLU A 112 -2.36 -15.29 -5.60
C GLU A 112 -1.92 -13.93 -6.18
N CYS A 113 -1.60 -13.87 -7.48
CA CYS A 113 -1.32 -12.60 -8.17
C CYS A 113 -2.52 -11.65 -8.11
N PHE A 114 -3.73 -12.18 -8.30
CA PHE A 114 -4.96 -11.39 -8.25
C PHE A 114 -5.18 -10.81 -6.85
N ARG A 115 -5.14 -11.67 -5.82
CA ARG A 115 -5.38 -11.28 -4.43
C ARG A 115 -4.33 -10.31 -3.90
N ARG A 116 -3.08 -10.40 -4.35
CA ARG A 116 -2.02 -9.46 -3.98
C ARG A 116 -2.13 -8.12 -4.71
N ARG A 117 -2.75 -8.05 -5.88
CA ARG A 117 -2.79 -6.83 -6.68
C ARG A 117 -4.06 -6.01 -6.47
N PHE A 118 -5.20 -6.69 -6.45
CA PHE A 118 -6.51 -6.09 -6.60
C PHE A 118 -7.33 -6.14 -5.31
N LEU A 119 -8.28 -5.21 -5.20
CA LEU A 119 -9.26 -5.21 -4.12
C LEU A 119 -10.12 -6.49 -4.16
N PRO A 120 -10.49 -7.07 -3.00
CA PRO A 120 -11.31 -8.28 -2.92
C PRO A 120 -12.60 -8.21 -3.73
N SER A 121 -13.30 -7.08 -3.72
CA SER A 121 -14.56 -6.89 -4.43
C SER A 121 -14.44 -7.00 -5.94
N TRP A 122 -13.22 -6.88 -6.48
CA TRP A 122 -12.97 -6.99 -7.92
C TRP A 122 -12.95 -8.46 -8.39
N ALA A 123 -12.89 -9.42 -7.47
CA ALA A 123 -13.01 -10.84 -7.77
C ALA A 123 -14.34 -11.20 -8.44
N LYS A 124 -15.38 -10.36 -8.31
CA LYS A 124 -16.69 -10.51 -9.00
C LYS A 124 -16.58 -10.57 -10.53
N VAL A 125 -15.45 -10.11 -11.10
CA VAL A 125 -15.19 -10.20 -12.55
C VAL A 125 -14.93 -11.64 -13.00
N LYS A 126 -14.48 -12.52 -12.10
CA LYS A 126 -14.31 -13.95 -12.38
C LYS A 126 -15.69 -14.61 -12.40
N LYS A 127 -16.18 -14.89 -13.60
CA LYS A 127 -17.39 -15.68 -13.81
C LYS A 127 -17.17 -17.14 -13.41
N GLU A 128 -18.24 -17.86 -13.14
CA GLU A 128 -18.18 -19.30 -12.89
C GLU A 128 -17.52 -20.03 -14.08
N GLY A 129 -16.59 -20.93 -13.80
CA GLY A 129 -15.80 -21.64 -14.81
C GLY A 129 -14.66 -20.84 -15.48
N ALA A 130 -14.53 -19.53 -15.23
CA ALA A 130 -13.40 -18.74 -15.75
C ALA A 130 -12.11 -18.98 -14.94
N THR A 131 -10.96 -18.88 -15.62
CA THR A 131 -9.63 -18.98 -14.99
C THR A 131 -9.25 -17.68 -14.28
N TRP A 132 -8.40 -17.76 -13.26
CA TRP A 132 -7.87 -16.57 -12.58
C TRP A 132 -7.01 -15.70 -13.50
N LYS A 133 -6.30 -16.32 -14.46
CA LYS A 133 -5.56 -15.59 -15.50
C LYS A 133 -6.47 -14.68 -16.30
N GLU A 134 -7.62 -15.18 -16.74
CA GLU A 134 -8.59 -14.39 -17.51
C GLU A 134 -9.14 -13.23 -16.69
N ALA A 135 -9.52 -13.49 -15.44
CA ALA A 135 -10.01 -12.46 -14.53
C ALA A 135 -8.94 -11.37 -14.28
N PHE A 136 -7.69 -11.78 -14.03
CA PHE A 136 -6.56 -10.89 -13.83
C PHE A 136 -6.35 -9.96 -15.02
N VAL A 137 -6.23 -10.52 -16.23
CA VAL A 137 -5.99 -9.73 -17.45
C VAL A 137 -7.18 -8.82 -17.77
N LYS A 138 -8.41 -9.29 -17.54
CA LYS A 138 -9.61 -8.45 -17.70
C LYS A 138 -9.55 -7.23 -16.79
N VAL A 139 -9.41 -7.44 -15.47
CA VAL A 139 -9.35 -6.35 -14.48
C VAL A 139 -8.21 -5.39 -14.81
N LEU A 140 -7.04 -5.91 -15.17
CA LEU A 140 -5.88 -5.12 -15.55
C LEU A 140 -6.16 -4.22 -16.76
N TYR A 141 -6.80 -4.77 -17.80
CA TYR A 141 -7.23 -4.00 -18.97
C TYR A 141 -8.25 -2.93 -18.59
N ARG A 142 -9.22 -3.25 -17.72
CA ARG A 142 -10.20 -2.27 -17.24
C ARG A 142 -9.53 -1.07 -16.60
N ILE A 143 -8.59 -1.31 -15.68
CA ILE A 143 -7.86 -0.26 -14.97
C ILE A 143 -7.07 0.59 -15.97
N TRP A 144 -6.31 -0.04 -16.86
CA TRP A 144 -5.55 0.69 -17.87
C TRP A 144 -6.46 1.54 -18.77
N HIS A 145 -7.60 1.00 -19.21
CA HIS A 145 -8.55 1.72 -20.03
C HIS A 145 -9.19 2.90 -19.28
N ARG A 146 -9.57 2.72 -18.02
CA ARG A 146 -10.21 3.74 -17.18
C ARG A 146 -9.25 4.82 -16.70
N THR A 147 -7.95 4.54 -16.61
CA THR A 147 -6.92 5.54 -16.26
C THR A 147 -6.45 6.34 -17.47
N THR A 148 -6.72 5.87 -18.69
CA THR A 148 -6.35 6.54 -19.95
C THR A 148 -7.52 7.19 -20.67
N THR A 149 -8.76 6.77 -20.38
CA THR A 149 -9.97 7.27 -21.02
C THR A 149 -11.07 7.51 -19.99
N ALA A 150 -12.01 8.43 -20.28
CA ALA A 150 -13.17 8.68 -19.43
C ALA A 150 -14.30 7.62 -19.58
N CYS A 151 -13.97 6.42 -20.06
CA CYS A 151 -14.95 5.37 -20.32
C CYS A 151 -15.44 4.72 -19.02
N THR A 152 -16.75 4.52 -18.91
CA THR A 152 -17.45 3.89 -17.79
C THR A 152 -18.32 2.71 -18.24
N HIS A 153 -18.09 2.20 -19.45
CA HIS A 153 -18.91 1.13 -20.00
C HIS A 153 -18.87 -0.15 -19.17
N GLU A 154 -17.73 -0.46 -18.56
CA GLU A 154 -17.54 -1.69 -17.80
C GLU A 154 -17.98 -1.60 -16.33
N GLU A 155 -18.26 -0.40 -15.83
CA GLU A 155 -18.67 -0.13 -14.46
C GLU A 155 -19.62 1.07 -14.47
N ALA A 156 -20.92 0.77 -14.42
CA ALA A 156 -21.97 1.79 -14.49
C ALA A 156 -22.21 2.51 -13.15
N TRP A 157 -21.89 1.82 -12.05
CA TRP A 157 -22.07 2.27 -10.67
C TRP A 157 -20.74 2.21 -9.94
N THR A 158 -20.45 3.25 -9.17
CA THR A 158 -19.31 3.32 -8.27
C THR A 158 -19.82 3.21 -6.85
N ASP A 159 -19.47 2.12 -6.17
CA ASP A 159 -19.74 1.95 -4.75
C ASP A 159 -18.73 2.74 -3.90
N TYR A 160 -19.17 3.29 -2.78
CA TYR A 160 -18.35 3.97 -1.79
C TYR A 160 -18.88 3.70 -0.38
N VAL A 161 -18.03 3.85 0.63
CA VAL A 161 -18.41 3.56 2.02
C VAL A 161 -18.46 4.85 2.82
N VAL A 162 -19.45 4.99 3.71
CA VAL A 162 -19.54 6.10 4.66
C VAL A 162 -19.52 5.53 6.08
N LEU A 163 -18.52 5.94 6.86
CA LEU A 163 -18.44 5.67 8.29
C LEU A 163 -19.13 6.79 9.05
N ASN A 164 -20.27 6.50 9.66
CA ASN A 164 -21.07 7.48 10.38
C ASN A 164 -20.60 7.63 11.84
N ARG A 165 -20.81 8.83 12.39
CA ARG A 165 -20.53 9.11 13.81
C ARG A 165 -21.35 8.27 14.79
N ASN A 166 -22.51 7.77 14.38
CA ASN A 166 -23.36 6.90 15.23
C ASN A 166 -22.82 5.46 15.33
N GLY A 167 -21.66 5.18 14.74
CA GLY A 167 -21.04 3.86 14.75
C GLY A 167 -21.55 2.93 13.65
N THR A 168 -22.36 3.39 12.69
CA THR A 168 -22.79 2.59 11.53
C THR A 168 -21.87 2.80 10.33
N ALA A 169 -21.81 1.81 9.44
CA ALA A 169 -21.15 1.92 8.14
C ALA A 169 -22.16 1.68 7.02
N ASN A 170 -22.22 2.59 6.06
CA ASN A 170 -23.11 2.50 4.90
C ASN A 170 -22.31 2.26 3.63
N GLN A 171 -22.74 1.32 2.79
CA GLN A 171 -22.26 1.18 1.42
C GLN A 171 -23.27 1.84 0.49
N LEU A 172 -22.86 2.91 -0.18
CA LEU A 172 -23.67 3.70 -1.08
C LEU A 172 -23.16 3.55 -2.51
N ASN A 173 -23.98 3.92 -3.49
CA ASN A 173 -23.59 3.93 -4.88
C ASN A 173 -24.01 5.21 -5.58
N SER A 174 -23.27 5.56 -6.63
CA SER A 174 -23.61 6.65 -7.53
C SER A 174 -23.14 6.31 -8.94
N THR A 175 -23.69 6.99 -9.94
CA THR A 175 -23.40 6.71 -11.34
C THR A 175 -21.93 7.02 -11.67
N SER A 176 -21.20 6.08 -12.25
CA SER A 176 -19.75 6.25 -12.49
C SER A 176 -19.40 7.39 -13.46
N ARG A 177 -20.32 7.77 -14.36
CA ARG A 177 -20.12 8.87 -15.34
C ARG A 177 -19.99 10.25 -14.72
N GLY A 178 -20.65 10.47 -13.59
CA GLY A 178 -20.68 11.74 -12.87
C GLY A 178 -20.25 11.58 -11.41
N PHE A 179 -19.50 10.51 -11.11
CA PHE A 179 -19.05 10.27 -9.76
C PHE A 179 -17.97 11.30 -9.38
N ASP A 180 -18.35 12.22 -8.52
CA ASP A 180 -17.44 13.19 -7.91
C ASP A 180 -17.57 13.10 -6.38
N PRO A 181 -16.55 12.55 -5.69
CA PRO A 181 -16.61 12.39 -4.25
C PRO A 181 -16.65 13.72 -3.50
N LEU A 182 -16.09 14.80 -4.06
CA LEU A 182 -16.13 16.12 -3.42
C LEU A 182 -17.55 16.69 -3.43
N THR A 183 -18.23 16.64 -4.58
CA THR A 183 -19.63 17.06 -4.68
C THR A 183 -20.53 16.24 -3.76
N ILE A 184 -20.34 14.91 -3.70
CA ILE A 184 -21.12 14.03 -2.80
C ILE A 184 -20.84 14.40 -1.34
N PHE A 185 -19.57 14.58 -0.96
CA PHE A 185 -19.20 14.93 0.40
C PHE A 185 -19.65 16.35 0.80
N GLU A 186 -19.70 17.29 -0.13
CA GLU A 186 -20.25 18.63 0.10
C GLU A 186 -21.75 18.55 0.43
N GLN A 187 -22.52 17.73 -0.27
CA GLN A 187 -23.93 17.48 0.09
C GLN A 187 -24.05 16.91 1.50
N MET A 188 -23.18 15.97 1.89
CA MET A 188 -23.14 15.44 3.25
C MET A 188 -22.80 16.53 4.27
N ARG A 189 -21.87 17.44 3.96
CA ARG A 189 -21.52 18.57 4.83
C ARG A 189 -22.68 19.55 4.99
N ILE A 190 -23.42 19.85 3.93
CA ILE A 190 -24.62 20.70 3.98
C ILE A 190 -25.68 20.06 4.88
N GLN A 191 -25.95 18.76 4.72
CA GLN A 191 -26.94 18.03 5.52
C GLN A 191 -26.61 17.99 7.02
N ASN A 192 -25.32 18.06 7.38
CA ASN A 192 -24.85 17.98 8.77
C ASN A 192 -24.38 19.34 9.34
N ASP A 193 -24.64 20.45 8.64
CA ASP A 193 -24.25 21.81 9.05
C ASP A 193 -22.73 21.97 9.32
N LEU A 194 -21.92 21.50 8.36
CA LEU A 194 -20.44 21.48 8.42
C LEU A 194 -19.77 22.37 7.38
N MET A 195 -20.50 23.34 6.82
CA MET A 195 -19.99 24.20 5.75
C MET A 195 -18.83 25.12 6.19
N GLN A 196 -18.75 25.40 7.48
CA GLN A 196 -17.68 26.16 8.13
C GLN A 196 -16.32 25.43 8.18
N PHE A 197 -16.29 24.10 8.03
CA PHE A 197 -15.05 23.32 8.13
C PHE A 197 -14.60 22.80 6.77
N GLN A 198 -13.35 23.04 6.40
CA GLN A 198 -12.82 22.53 5.12
C GLN A 198 -12.71 20.99 5.13
N PRO A 199 -13.02 20.33 3.99
CA PRO A 199 -12.76 18.90 3.82
C PRO A 199 -11.28 18.58 3.99
N ARG A 200 -10.99 17.47 4.65
CA ARG A 200 -9.64 16.90 4.79
C ARG A 200 -9.62 15.53 4.15
N ILE A 201 -8.54 15.25 3.42
CA ILE A 201 -8.38 14.01 2.67
C ILE A 201 -7.08 13.33 3.10
N ARG A 202 -7.18 12.05 3.46
CA ARG A 202 -6.03 11.20 3.80
C ARG A 202 -6.01 9.98 2.89
N VAL A 203 -4.81 9.55 2.52
CA VAL A 203 -4.62 8.24 1.91
C VAL A 203 -4.59 7.21 3.05
N VAL A 204 -5.54 6.29 3.07
CA VAL A 204 -5.57 5.20 4.06
C VAL A 204 -4.50 4.17 3.71
N VAL A 205 -4.46 3.76 2.44
CA VAL A 205 -3.48 2.81 1.93
C VAL A 205 -3.43 2.93 0.41
N GLU A 206 -2.25 2.70 -0.15
CA GLU A 206 -2.03 2.65 -1.60
C GLU A 206 -1.65 1.21 -2.02
N PHE A 207 -2.23 0.75 -3.13
CA PHE A 207 -1.93 -0.50 -3.82
C PHE A 207 -1.40 -0.21 -5.24
N ALA A 208 -1.07 -1.27 -5.99
CA ALA A 208 -0.47 -1.12 -7.33
C ALA A 208 -1.33 -0.29 -8.31
N ASP A 209 -2.66 -0.43 -8.24
CA ASP A 209 -3.60 0.15 -9.21
C ASP A 209 -4.64 1.09 -8.61
N ALA A 210 -4.75 1.15 -7.28
CA ALA A 210 -5.72 1.97 -6.59
C ALA A 210 -5.22 2.40 -5.23
N ARG A 211 -5.71 3.53 -4.73
CA ARG A 211 -5.56 3.96 -3.33
C ARG A 211 -6.91 4.21 -2.71
N VAL A 212 -7.01 3.94 -1.42
CA VAL A 212 -8.19 4.24 -0.63
C VAL A 212 -8.02 5.62 0.00
N LEU A 213 -8.95 6.53 -0.28
CA LEU A 213 -8.99 7.87 0.27
C LEU A 213 -10.07 7.96 1.33
N ALA A 214 -9.76 8.59 2.45
CA ALA A 214 -10.69 9.00 3.48
C ALA A 214 -10.94 10.51 3.37
N ILE A 215 -12.20 10.91 3.20
CA ILE A 215 -12.66 12.28 3.09
C ILE A 215 -13.53 12.58 4.31
N GLY A 216 -13.14 13.57 5.09
CA GLY A 216 -13.79 13.91 6.35
C GLY A 216 -13.62 15.37 6.73
N VAL A 217 -13.98 15.70 7.96
CA VAL A 217 -13.79 17.02 8.55
C VAL A 217 -13.00 16.88 9.85
N LEU A 218 -11.96 17.72 10.01
CA LEU A 218 -11.22 17.87 11.26
C LEU A 218 -11.69 19.11 12.01
N SER A 219 -11.90 18.98 13.33
CA SER A 219 -12.23 20.11 14.20
C SER A 219 -11.72 19.86 15.63
N LYS A 220 -11.56 20.93 16.40
CA LYS A 220 -11.33 20.81 17.86
C LYS A 220 -12.69 20.58 18.54
N PRO A 221 -12.96 19.37 19.06
CA PRO A 221 -14.27 19.06 19.60
C PRO A 221 -14.54 19.92 20.85
N ARG A 222 -15.63 20.69 20.83
CA ARG A 222 -16.16 21.32 22.05
C ARG A 222 -16.88 20.31 22.94
N THR A 223 -17.40 19.25 22.34
CA THR A 223 -18.12 18.14 22.96
C THR A 223 -17.81 16.84 22.22
N SER A 224 -17.96 15.69 22.90
CA SER A 224 -17.74 14.37 22.31
C SER A 224 -18.79 13.97 21.27
N PHE A 225 -19.94 14.64 21.24
CA PHE A 225 -21.08 14.28 20.39
C PHE A 225 -20.80 14.31 18.88
N GLY A 226 -19.86 15.14 18.45
CA GLY A 226 -19.52 15.25 17.03
C GLY A 226 -18.42 14.31 16.58
N VAL A 227 -17.74 13.62 17.50
CA VAL A 227 -16.54 12.82 17.22
C VAL A 227 -16.92 11.52 16.53
N ASN A 228 -16.19 11.17 15.47
CA ASN A 228 -16.35 9.89 14.78
C ASN A 228 -15.26 8.91 15.22
N HIS A 229 -15.66 7.99 16.10
CA HIS A 229 -14.75 6.97 16.63
C HIS A 229 -14.32 5.95 15.56
N LEU A 230 -15.15 5.66 14.56
CA LEU A 230 -14.79 4.77 13.45
C LEU A 230 -13.73 5.39 12.55
N ALA A 231 -13.87 6.69 12.25
CA ALA A 231 -12.86 7.45 11.51
C ALA A 231 -11.51 7.48 12.25
N LYS A 232 -11.55 7.70 13.57
CA LYS A 232 -10.34 7.63 14.40
C LYS A 232 -9.73 6.24 14.35
N ALA A 233 -10.50 5.19 14.58
CA ALA A 233 -10.01 3.82 14.55
C ALA A 233 -9.43 3.42 13.17
N LEU A 234 -9.96 3.98 12.08
CA LEU A 234 -9.49 3.68 10.72
C LEU A 234 -8.10 4.27 10.45
N LEU A 235 -7.92 5.55 10.79
CA LEU A 235 -6.70 6.29 10.49
C LEU A 235 -5.62 6.12 11.58
N HIS A 236 -6.07 5.97 12.82
CA HIS A 236 -5.25 5.89 14.03
C HIS A 236 -5.68 4.70 14.90
N PRO A 237 -5.44 3.46 14.43
CA PRO A 237 -5.77 2.27 15.19
C PRO A 237 -4.95 2.21 16.49
N SER A 238 -5.63 1.92 17.61
CA SER A 238 -5.02 1.98 18.94
C SER A 238 -3.90 0.96 19.10
N GLY A 239 -2.72 1.40 19.55
CA GLY A 239 -1.56 0.52 19.81
C GLY A 239 -0.69 0.27 18.58
N ILE A 240 -0.88 1.04 17.50
CA ILE A 240 -0.04 1.00 16.30
C ILE A 240 0.88 2.23 16.20
N ASP A 241 0.55 3.31 16.91
CA ASP A 241 1.38 4.51 16.99
C ASP A 241 2.79 4.08 17.38
N GLY A 242 3.75 4.33 16.49
CA GLY A 242 5.14 4.16 16.84
C GLY A 242 5.40 5.03 18.06
N ASP A 243 5.90 4.44 19.14
CA ASP A 243 6.51 5.20 20.23
C ASP A 243 7.58 6.10 19.61
N ILE A 244 7.21 7.30 19.19
CA ILE A 244 8.16 8.40 19.00
C ILE A 244 8.51 8.74 20.44
N PRO A 245 9.73 8.44 20.91
CA PRO A 245 10.10 8.78 22.27
C PRO A 245 10.13 10.30 22.32
N THR A 246 9.10 10.88 22.90
CA THR A 246 9.07 12.23 23.44
C THR A 246 10.12 12.31 24.55
N LYS A 247 11.38 12.47 24.13
CA LYS A 247 12.50 12.89 24.97
C LYS A 247 13.27 13.97 24.23
N LEU A 248 12.66 15.14 24.14
CA LEU A 248 13.43 16.36 24.25
C LEU A 248 13.64 16.59 25.76
N PRO A 249 14.87 16.50 26.29
CA PRO A 249 15.11 16.99 27.63
C PRO A 249 14.91 18.51 27.58
N SER A 250 13.96 18.99 28.39
CA SER A 250 13.86 20.39 28.74
C SER A 250 15.24 20.86 29.21
N LEU A 251 15.76 21.90 28.56
CA LEU A 251 16.93 22.64 29.02
C LEU A 251 16.51 23.46 30.25
N ASP A 252 16.41 22.79 31.39
CA ASP A 252 16.44 23.45 32.70
C ASP A 252 17.90 23.46 33.18
N ILE A 253 18.56 24.58 32.91
CA ILE A 253 19.81 24.97 33.55
C ILE A 253 19.46 25.32 35.00
N PRO A 254 20.07 24.64 35.98
CA PRO A 254 20.91 25.38 36.92
C PRO A 254 22.27 24.72 37.14
N SER A 255 23.28 25.58 37.14
CA SER A 255 24.61 25.43 37.73
C SER A 255 24.61 24.74 39.09
N ASP A 256 25.50 23.78 39.32
CA ASP A 256 26.67 23.98 40.19
C ASP A 256 27.68 22.82 40.12
N GLU A 257 28.91 23.13 40.49
CA GLU A 257 30.16 22.37 40.37
C GLU A 257 30.21 21.03 41.14
N SER A 258 30.90 20.02 40.60
CA SER A 258 31.92 19.23 41.33
C SER A 258 32.53 18.13 40.45
N ASP A 259 33.86 18.12 40.43
CA ASP A 259 34.77 17.16 39.80
C ASP A 259 34.61 15.70 40.29
N GLY A 260 34.96 14.77 39.40
CA GLY A 260 35.19 13.36 39.75
C GLY A 260 35.32 12.43 38.54
N GLU A 261 36.54 12.20 38.09
CA GLU A 261 36.94 11.23 37.04
C GLU A 261 36.45 9.79 37.33
N GLN A 262 35.93 9.08 36.32
CA GLN A 262 36.22 7.66 36.06
C GLN A 262 35.57 7.11 34.76
N ASP A 263 36.47 6.77 33.83
CA ASP A 263 36.53 5.63 32.89
C ASP A 263 35.33 5.09 32.06
N HIS A 264 35.73 4.66 30.87
CA HIS A 264 34.97 4.28 29.68
C HIS A 264 34.15 2.97 29.73
N ILE A 265 32.91 3.02 29.20
CA ILE A 265 32.28 2.21 28.10
C ILE A 265 32.59 0.68 28.11
N ILE A 266 31.67 -0.31 28.14
CA ILE A 266 30.45 -0.59 27.35
C ILE A 266 29.57 -1.54 28.18
N ASN A 267 28.30 -1.20 28.43
CA ASN A 267 27.30 -2.16 28.90
C ASN A 267 26.13 -2.26 27.90
N LEU A 268 25.84 -3.49 27.51
CA LEU A 268 24.72 -4.03 26.73
C LEU A 268 23.39 -3.28 26.95
N PRO A 269 22.59 -3.01 25.89
CA PRO A 269 21.20 -2.64 26.09
C PRO A 269 20.39 -3.90 26.40
N LEU A 270 20.06 -4.07 27.68
CA LEU A 270 19.05 -5.01 28.14
C LEU A 270 17.70 -4.56 27.56
N ARG A 271 17.16 -5.36 26.64
CA ARG A 271 15.81 -5.18 26.08
C ARG A 271 14.76 -5.38 27.16
N THR A 272 14.34 -4.31 27.82
CA THR A 272 13.07 -4.23 28.56
C THR A 272 12.04 -3.52 27.69
N GLY A 273 11.36 -4.29 26.83
CA GLY A 273 10.25 -3.81 26.00
C GLY A 273 9.25 -4.89 25.54
N ALA A 274 9.49 -6.17 25.88
CA ALA A 274 8.75 -7.30 25.32
C ALA A 274 7.32 -7.53 25.87
N LEU A 275 6.83 -6.68 26.78
CA LEU A 275 5.49 -6.84 27.38
C LEU A 275 4.41 -5.97 26.72
N GLY A 276 4.77 -4.93 25.95
CA GLY A 276 3.83 -4.07 25.22
C GLY A 276 3.53 -4.57 23.80
N GLU A 277 4.55 -5.04 23.08
CA GLU A 277 4.43 -5.49 21.67
C GLU A 277 3.57 -6.76 21.52
N ALA A 278 3.52 -7.61 22.55
CA ALA A 278 2.83 -8.91 22.48
C ALA A 278 1.29 -8.79 22.49
N ARG A 279 0.70 -7.66 22.90
CA ARG A 279 -0.76 -7.46 22.89
C ARG A 279 -1.29 -6.74 21.65
N ALA A 280 -0.53 -5.83 21.07
CA ALA A 280 -0.91 -5.16 19.82
C ALA A 280 -0.86 -6.13 18.61
N THR A 281 0.05 -7.10 18.65
CA THR A 281 0.30 -8.05 17.56
C THR A 281 -0.80 -9.10 17.33
N GLU A 282 -1.68 -9.34 18.30
CA GLU A 282 -2.83 -10.24 18.09
C GLU A 282 -3.98 -9.55 17.33
N THR A 283 -4.16 -8.25 17.52
CA THR A 283 -5.27 -7.47 16.92
C THR A 283 -4.94 -6.99 15.52
N TYR A 284 -3.67 -6.62 15.27
CA TYR A 284 -3.25 -6.06 13.98
C TYR A 284 -2.24 -6.98 13.29
N ARG A 285 -2.51 -7.27 12.01
CA ARG A 285 -1.63 -8.05 11.14
C ARG A 285 -1.26 -7.23 9.93
N HIS A 286 -0.03 -7.41 9.45
CA HIS A 286 0.40 -6.83 8.19
C HIS A 286 -0.54 -7.24 7.05
N LEU A 287 -0.96 -6.26 6.27
CA LEU A 287 -1.81 -6.49 5.12
C LEU A 287 -0.98 -7.14 4.00
N SER A 288 -1.37 -8.36 3.62
CA SER A 288 -0.71 -9.15 2.57
C SER A 288 -1.55 -9.30 1.30
N HIS A 289 -2.86 -9.12 1.42
CA HIS A 289 -3.81 -9.22 0.31
C HIS A 289 -4.88 -8.13 0.48
N PRO A 290 -4.91 -7.09 -0.37
CA PRO A 290 -3.92 -6.75 -1.39
C PRO A 290 -2.59 -6.25 -0.79
N LEU A 291 -1.51 -6.37 -1.55
CA LEU A 291 -0.16 -5.99 -1.18
C LEU A 291 -0.01 -4.45 -1.27
N PRO A 292 0.26 -3.75 -0.16
CA PRO A 292 0.50 -2.32 -0.18
C PRO A 292 1.72 -1.94 -1.04
N THR A 293 1.73 -0.71 -1.55
CA THR A 293 2.94 -0.14 -2.15
C THR A 293 4.00 0.13 -1.10
N LEU A 294 5.25 0.32 -1.54
CA LEU A 294 6.41 0.54 -0.66
C LEU A 294 6.17 1.60 0.44
N PRO A 295 5.51 2.75 0.16
CA PRO A 295 5.24 3.75 1.19
C PRO A 295 4.32 3.28 2.32
N TYR A 296 3.55 2.22 2.08
CA TYR A 296 2.58 1.63 3.00
C TYR A 296 2.91 0.16 3.30
N GLU A 297 4.16 -0.28 3.08
CA GLU A 297 4.53 -1.71 3.19
C GLU A 297 4.26 -2.30 4.57
N ASN A 298 4.32 -1.47 5.62
CA ASN A 298 4.06 -1.91 6.99
C ASN A 298 2.59 -1.78 7.39
N TYR A 299 1.69 -1.35 6.49
CA TYR A 299 0.28 -1.15 6.80
C TYR A 299 -0.35 -2.39 7.50
N PRO A 300 -1.08 -2.21 8.61
CA PRO A 300 -1.55 -0.93 9.17
C PRO A 300 -0.54 -0.16 10.01
N PHE A 301 0.62 -0.74 10.30
CA PHE A 301 1.69 -0.13 11.06
C PHE A 301 2.33 1.07 10.36
N PHE A 302 2.94 1.94 11.15
CA PHE A 302 3.66 3.11 10.63
C PHE A 302 4.81 2.69 9.71
N THR A 303 4.88 3.27 8.52
CA THR A 303 6.00 3.07 7.60
C THR A 303 6.95 4.28 7.67
N PRO A 304 8.22 4.12 8.10
CA PRO A 304 9.17 5.22 8.29
C PRO A 304 9.77 5.73 6.97
N SER A 305 8.93 6.08 6.00
CA SER A 305 9.31 6.56 4.66
C SER A 305 9.03 8.06 4.45
N GLY A 306 8.21 8.67 5.31
CA GLY A 306 7.73 10.05 5.16
C GLY A 306 6.59 10.22 4.14
N GLU A 307 6.22 9.16 3.43
CA GLU A 307 5.13 9.16 2.44
C GLU A 307 3.82 8.55 3.00
N ASP A 308 3.87 7.86 4.13
CA ASP A 308 2.68 7.42 4.90
C ASP A 308 2.12 8.61 5.71
N LEU A 309 1.34 9.44 5.03
CA LEU A 309 0.78 10.68 5.59
C LEU A 309 -0.52 10.46 6.37
N ARG A 310 -0.82 9.22 6.78
CA ARG A 310 -1.89 8.97 7.76
C ARG A 310 -1.59 9.64 9.09
N TRP A 311 -0.31 9.72 9.44
CA TRP A 311 0.19 10.18 10.73
C TRP A 311 0.82 11.56 10.59
N LEU A 312 0.00 12.58 10.33
CA LEU A 312 0.47 13.96 10.36
C LEU A 312 0.62 14.40 11.81
N VAL A 313 1.84 14.32 12.31
CA VAL A 313 2.23 14.86 13.62
C VAL A 313 2.58 16.33 13.41
N GLU A 314 1.69 17.23 13.85
CA GLU A 314 1.95 18.67 13.87
C GLU A 314 2.25 19.10 15.32
N GLY A 315 3.53 19.22 15.66
CA GLY A 315 3.99 19.45 17.03
C GLY A 315 3.98 18.16 17.87
N ASP A 316 3.52 18.25 19.12
CA ASP A 316 3.42 17.07 20.02
C ASP A 316 2.06 16.35 19.92
N LEU A 317 1.17 16.81 19.04
CA LEU A 317 -0.20 16.31 18.93
C LEU A 317 -0.51 15.85 17.50
N GLU A 318 -1.04 14.63 17.40
CA GLU A 318 -1.63 14.10 16.17
C GLU A 318 -2.70 15.06 15.63
N GLU A 319 -2.63 15.38 14.33
CA GLU A 319 -3.54 16.30 13.65
C GLU A 319 -3.69 17.67 14.37
N GLY A 320 -2.64 18.13 15.09
CA GLY A 320 -2.67 19.37 15.86
C GLY A 320 -3.72 19.40 16.99
N GLY A 321 -4.11 18.21 17.49
CA GLY A 321 -5.15 18.02 18.50
C GLY A 321 -6.57 18.11 17.94
N MET A 322 -6.75 18.07 16.62
CA MET A 322 -8.05 17.99 15.97
C MET A 322 -8.55 16.53 15.94
N GLN A 323 -9.87 16.36 15.89
CA GLN A 323 -10.50 15.05 15.77
C GLN A 323 -11.38 14.99 14.54
N TRP A 324 -11.50 13.79 13.97
CA TRP A 324 -12.43 13.51 12.87
C TRP A 324 -13.87 13.61 13.37
N MET A 325 -14.65 14.44 12.70
CA MET A 325 -16.02 14.74 13.09
C MET A 325 -17.01 14.21 12.06
N TRP A 326 -18.21 13.82 12.52
CA TRP A 326 -19.35 13.42 11.68
C TRP A 326 -19.06 12.28 10.71
N GLY A 327 -19.72 12.20 9.55
CA GLY A 327 -19.51 11.13 8.58
C GLY A 327 -18.16 11.27 7.86
N MET A 328 -17.46 10.14 7.69
CA MET A 328 -16.27 10.03 6.85
C MET A 328 -16.59 9.19 5.61
N MET A 329 -16.31 9.72 4.43
CA MET A 329 -16.51 9.02 3.16
C MET A 329 -15.20 8.34 2.72
N LEU A 330 -15.29 7.09 2.31
CA LEU A 330 -14.19 6.28 1.80
C LEU A 330 -14.41 5.98 0.33
N VAL A 331 -13.40 6.23 -0.49
CA VAL A 331 -13.44 5.96 -1.94
C VAL A 331 -12.17 5.29 -2.42
N ALA A 332 -12.29 4.42 -3.43
CA ALA A 332 -11.12 3.89 -4.14
C ALA A 332 -10.85 4.74 -5.39
N GLN A 333 -9.68 5.38 -5.44
CA GLN A 333 -9.23 6.13 -6.60
C GLN A 333 -8.24 5.29 -7.41
N LEU A 334 -8.43 5.19 -8.72
CA LEU A 334 -7.52 4.49 -9.62
C LEU A 334 -6.22 5.27 -9.80
N ILE A 335 -5.10 4.55 -9.85
CA ILE A 335 -3.77 5.12 -9.98
C ILE A 335 -3.28 4.93 -11.42
N GLY A 336 -2.89 6.03 -12.04
CA GLY A 336 -2.31 6.07 -13.38
C GLY A 336 -0.89 6.63 -13.38
N GLN A 337 -0.32 6.80 -14.57
CA GLN A 337 1.02 7.41 -14.71
C GLN A 337 1.06 8.86 -14.22
N ASN A 338 -0.06 9.58 -14.32
CA ASN A 338 -0.16 11.00 -13.99
C ASN A 338 -0.62 11.27 -12.55
N THR A 339 -1.04 10.25 -11.79
CA THR A 339 -1.54 10.47 -10.43
C THR A 339 -0.40 10.60 -9.42
N LYS A 340 0.75 9.97 -9.69
CA LYS A 340 1.94 10.06 -8.86
C LYS A 340 2.70 11.37 -9.14
N PRO A 341 3.13 12.10 -8.09
CA PRO A 341 3.92 13.30 -8.28
C PRO A 341 5.24 12.96 -9.00
N PRO A 342 5.83 13.91 -9.75
CA PRO A 342 7.18 13.77 -10.28
C PRO A 342 8.17 13.45 -9.15
N PHE A 343 9.22 12.70 -9.46
CA PHE A 343 10.26 12.40 -8.48
C PHE A 343 10.84 13.69 -7.87
N GLY A 344 10.86 13.77 -6.54
CA GLY A 344 11.33 14.94 -5.80
C GLY A 344 10.30 16.05 -5.59
N ALA A 345 9.09 15.94 -6.15
CA ALA A 345 7.99 16.82 -5.80
C ALA A 345 7.36 16.39 -4.45
N PRO A 346 6.82 17.33 -3.65
CA PRO A 346 6.15 16.98 -2.42
C PRO A 346 4.94 16.08 -2.69
N PRO A 347 4.64 15.13 -1.79
CA PRO A 347 3.46 14.29 -1.92
C PRO A 347 2.19 15.16 -1.89
N PRO A 348 1.20 14.88 -2.76
CA PRO A 348 -0.05 15.63 -2.76
C PRO A 348 -0.78 15.47 -1.43
N LEU A 349 -1.36 16.56 -0.93
CA LEU A 349 -2.09 16.62 0.32
C LEU A 349 -3.52 17.14 0.10
N ASP A 350 -4.45 16.63 0.90
CA ASP A 350 -5.85 17.06 0.90
C ASP A 350 -6.47 17.17 -0.51
N LEU A 351 -6.86 18.36 -0.96
CA LEU A 351 -7.54 18.58 -2.25
C LEU A 351 -6.67 18.16 -3.44
N ASP A 352 -5.34 18.26 -3.33
CA ASP A 352 -4.44 17.78 -4.38
C ASP A 352 -4.59 16.28 -4.61
N LEU A 353 -5.11 15.49 -3.66
CA LEU A 353 -5.34 14.06 -3.87
C LEU A 353 -6.46 13.77 -4.88
N VAL A 354 -7.41 14.68 -5.03
CA VAL A 354 -8.62 14.50 -5.86
C VAL A 354 -8.65 15.46 -7.04
N GLU A 355 -8.00 16.62 -6.93
CA GLU A 355 -7.86 17.61 -7.98
C GLU A 355 -6.58 17.37 -8.80
N GLY A 356 -6.72 17.40 -10.13
CA GLY A 356 -5.61 17.29 -11.07
C GLY A 356 -5.86 16.31 -12.20
N MET A 357 -4.95 16.31 -13.17
CA MET A 357 -5.03 15.44 -14.33
C MET A 357 -5.04 13.97 -13.91
N SER A 358 -5.99 13.20 -14.43
CA SER A 358 -6.16 11.76 -14.18
C SER A 358 -6.46 11.38 -12.72
N ARG A 359 -6.84 12.34 -11.86
CA ARG A 359 -7.28 12.08 -10.46
C ARG A 359 -8.81 11.94 -10.33
N SER A 360 -9.55 12.04 -11.44
CA SER A 360 -11.02 11.90 -11.47
C SER A 360 -11.49 10.47 -11.77
N HIS A 361 -10.63 9.46 -11.63
CA HIS A 361 -10.96 8.07 -11.92
C HIS A 361 -11.11 7.27 -10.63
N TYR A 362 -12.31 6.73 -10.40
CA TYR A 362 -12.67 6.04 -9.16
C TYR A 362 -13.21 4.64 -9.43
N ALA A 363 -12.97 3.69 -8.55
CA ALA A 363 -13.52 2.34 -8.62
C ALA A 363 -14.43 2.08 -7.42
N SER A 364 -15.29 1.08 -7.55
CA SER A 364 -16.13 0.64 -6.44
C SER A 364 -15.29 0.18 -5.25
N LEU A 365 -15.62 0.71 -4.08
CA LEU A 365 -15.15 0.28 -2.76
C LEU A 365 -16.34 -0.27 -1.97
N THR A 366 -16.22 -1.51 -1.52
CA THR A 366 -17.28 -2.23 -0.82
C THR A 366 -16.89 -2.59 0.61
N PHE A 367 -17.82 -3.17 1.37
CA PHE A 367 -17.53 -3.69 2.70
C PHE A 367 -16.48 -4.80 2.73
N ASP A 368 -16.38 -5.64 1.70
CA ASP A 368 -15.36 -6.70 1.65
C ASP A 368 -13.96 -6.10 1.57
N ASP A 369 -13.82 -4.98 0.86
CA ASP A 369 -12.56 -4.25 0.76
C ASP A 369 -12.20 -3.60 2.10
N LEU A 370 -13.18 -2.93 2.75
CA LEU A 370 -12.97 -2.31 4.05
C LEU A 370 -12.62 -3.33 5.14
N LYS A 371 -13.31 -4.47 5.20
CA LYS A 371 -13.02 -5.55 6.18
C LYS A 371 -11.65 -6.15 5.96
N THR A 372 -11.17 -6.16 4.73
CA THR A 372 -9.83 -6.67 4.40
C THR A 372 -8.74 -5.67 4.80
N ILE A 373 -8.96 -4.39 4.51
CA ILE A 373 -7.98 -3.33 4.78
C ILE A 373 -7.96 -2.96 6.27
N ALA A 374 -9.13 -2.85 6.91
CA ALA A 374 -9.25 -2.46 8.30
C ALA A 374 -10.15 -3.45 9.08
N PRO A 375 -9.70 -4.70 9.30
CA PRO A 375 -10.50 -5.72 9.99
C PRO A 375 -10.85 -5.39 11.44
N TRP A 376 -10.14 -4.45 12.07
CA TRP A 376 -10.43 -3.94 13.42
C TRP A 376 -11.58 -2.94 13.46
N ILE A 377 -12.11 -2.53 12.31
CA ILE A 377 -13.29 -1.66 12.24
C ILE A 377 -14.54 -2.51 12.44
N GLU A 378 -15.19 -2.31 13.58
CA GLU A 378 -16.42 -3.01 13.97
C GLU A 378 -17.58 -2.01 14.12
N PRO A 379 -18.23 -1.62 13.00
CA PRO A 379 -19.46 -0.83 13.05
C PRO A 379 -20.57 -1.61 13.77
N SER A 380 -21.44 -0.90 14.47
CA SER A 380 -22.63 -1.48 15.11
C SER A 380 -23.58 -2.11 14.08
N LYS A 381 -23.67 -1.52 12.88
CA LYS A 381 -24.47 -2.02 11.75
C LYS A 381 -23.74 -1.77 10.43
N TRP A 382 -23.78 -2.77 9.56
CA TRP A 382 -23.38 -2.69 8.15
C TRP A 382 -24.64 -2.53 7.30
N ILE A 383 -24.78 -1.41 6.60
CA ILE A 383 -26.01 -1.03 5.90
C ILE A 383 -25.73 -0.88 4.40
N GLU A 384 -26.41 -1.64 3.58
CA GLU A 384 -26.40 -1.42 2.13
C GLU A 384 -27.45 -0.35 1.75
N GLY A 385 -27.01 0.71 1.09
CA GLY A 385 -27.83 1.86 0.73
C GLY A 385 -27.86 2.96 1.80
N ALA A 386 -28.68 4.00 1.53
CA ALA A 386 -28.75 5.21 2.34
C ALA A 386 -29.24 4.96 3.79
N GLY A 387 -29.84 3.79 4.06
CA GLY A 387 -30.40 3.44 5.36
C GLY A 387 -31.54 4.36 5.76
N LEU A 388 -32.78 3.91 5.61
CA LEU A 388 -33.89 4.50 6.37
C LEU A 388 -33.77 3.96 7.80
N GLY A 389 -33.85 4.85 8.79
CA GLY A 389 -33.66 4.53 10.20
C GLY A 389 -34.45 3.29 10.63
N HIS A 390 -33.73 2.21 10.93
CA HIS A 390 -34.25 1.12 11.74
C HIS A 390 -33.52 1.16 13.08
N ASP A 391 -34.08 1.99 13.96
CA ASP A 391 -34.01 1.76 15.40
C ASP A 391 -34.89 0.53 15.67
N GLU A 392 -34.26 -0.57 16.04
CA GLU A 392 -34.89 -1.59 16.89
C GLU A 392 -34.21 -1.51 18.26
#